data_AF-A0A7S3BMK2-F1
#
_entry.id   AF-A0A7S3BMK2-F1
#
_cell.length_a   1.000
_cell.length_b   1.000
_cell.length_c   1.000
_cell.angle_alpha   90.00
_cell.angle_beta   90.00
_cell.angle_gamma   90.00
#
_symmetry.space_group_name_H-M   'P 1'
#
loop_
_entity.id
_entity.type
_entity.pdbx_description
1 polymer ?
#
loop_
_entity_poly.entity_id
_entity_poly.type
_entity_poly.pdbx_seq_one_letter_code
_entity_poly.pdbx_strand_id
1 'polypeptide(L)'
;AIVAPLIASVLEQISAEGGAEKIDVGVVGDELEALAKEYPVRIPPYFVLILRAFSTIEGLGLQADSAYGIVDECFPYLARRLLTDPNPRVRASLRTFLYGAEGRLSVERVQEMAAAFGDFTELSSSFQQRGSAAGGAA
;
A
#
# COMPACT_ATOMS: atom_id res chain seq x y z
N ALA A 1 16.06 -6.07 9.90
CA ALA A 1 16.13 -4.91 8.98
C ALA A 1 17.55 -4.84 8.45
N ILE A 2 17.83 -5.45 7.30
CA ILE A 2 19.20 -5.66 6.78
C ILE A 2 19.56 -4.65 5.68
N VAL A 3 18.59 -3.86 5.20
CA VAL A 3 18.81 -2.81 4.18
C VAL A 3 19.42 -1.53 4.78
N ALA A 4 19.21 -1.28 6.08
CA ALA A 4 19.74 -0.10 6.78
C ALA A 4 21.28 0.01 6.79
N PRO A 5 22.07 -1.04 7.06
CA PRO A 5 23.53 -0.93 7.05
C PRO A 5 24.13 -0.63 5.67
N LEU A 6 23.47 -1.03 4.57
CA LEU A 6 23.96 -0.76 3.21
C LEU A 6 23.74 0.69 2.78
N ILE A 7 22.53 1.22 3.02
CA ILE A 7 22.26 2.62 2.74
C ILE A 7 23.18 3.50 3.60
N ALA A 8 23.47 3.08 4.82
CA ALA A 8 24.45 3.73 5.68
C ALA A 8 25.88 3.68 5.12
N SER A 9 26.37 2.54 4.61
CA SER A 9 27.71 2.43 4.04
C SER A 9 27.88 3.25 2.75
N VAL A 10 26.87 3.26 1.88
CA VAL A 10 26.87 4.08 0.66
C VAL A 10 26.81 5.58 1.01
N LEU A 11 25.99 5.98 1.98
CA LEU A 11 25.95 7.37 2.47
C LEU A 11 27.26 7.79 3.16
N GLU A 12 27.91 6.86 3.87
CA GLU A 12 29.20 7.09 4.52
C GLU A 12 30.31 7.27 3.48
N GLN A 13 30.32 6.48 2.40
CA GLN A 13 31.23 6.68 1.25
C GLN A 13 31.00 8.03 0.57
N ILE A 14 29.72 8.40 0.32
CA ILE A 14 29.35 9.71 -0.25
C ILE A 14 29.84 10.87 0.66
N SER A 15 29.74 10.69 1.99
CA SER A 15 30.10 11.72 2.97
C SER A 15 31.61 11.79 3.26
N ALA A 16 32.34 10.67 3.17
CA ALA A 16 33.76 10.59 3.51
C ALA A 16 34.68 11.03 2.34
N GLU A 17 34.26 10.82 1.08
CA GLU A 17 35.11 11.08 -0.09
C GLU A 17 34.91 12.46 -0.75
N GLY A 18 34.13 13.35 -0.12
CA GLY A 18 34.05 14.76 -0.53
C GLY A 18 33.01 15.05 -1.63
N GLY A 19 31.98 14.21 -1.76
CA GLY A 19 30.87 14.39 -2.69
C GLY A 19 30.88 13.43 -3.87
N ALA A 20 29.76 13.39 -4.60
CA ALA A 20 29.46 12.41 -5.66
C ALA A 20 30.43 12.41 -6.85
N GLU A 21 31.40 13.33 -6.91
CA GLU A 21 32.38 13.46 -7.99
C GLU A 21 33.45 12.36 -7.98
N LYS A 22 33.67 11.68 -6.85
CA LYS A 22 34.72 10.64 -6.70
C LYS A 22 34.19 9.23 -6.50
N ILE A 23 32.88 9.04 -6.58
CA ILE A 23 32.26 7.72 -6.43
C ILE A 23 32.47 6.94 -7.72
N ASP A 24 33.12 5.78 -7.61
CA ASP A 24 33.12 4.80 -8.69
C ASP A 24 31.74 4.12 -8.74
N VAL A 25 30.87 4.66 -9.59
CA VAL A 25 29.51 4.17 -9.81
C VAL A 25 29.51 2.70 -10.25
N GLY A 26 30.60 2.22 -10.86
CA GLY A 26 30.78 0.80 -11.21
C GLY A 26 30.88 -0.08 -9.97
N VAL A 27 31.72 0.29 -9.01
CA VAL A 27 31.91 -0.48 -7.76
C VAL A 27 30.63 -0.50 -6.92
N VAL A 28 29.94 0.64 -6.79
CA VAL A 28 28.65 0.70 -6.08
C VAL A 28 27.57 -0.13 -6.79
N GLY A 29 27.57 -0.13 -8.13
CA GLY A 29 26.67 -0.95 -8.94
C GLY A 29 26.91 -2.45 -8.73
N ASP A 30 28.17 -2.88 -8.71
CA ASP A 30 28.57 -4.27 -8.51
C ASP A 30 28.22 -4.76 -7.09
N GLU A 31 28.43 -3.92 -6.07
CA GLU A 31 28.04 -4.23 -4.68
C GLU A 31 26.52 -4.35 -4.51
N LEU A 32 25.77 -3.46 -5.16
CA LEU A 32 24.30 -3.51 -5.15
C LEU A 32 23.77 -4.75 -5.89
N GLU A 33 24.39 -5.12 -7.02
CA GLU A 33 24.03 -6.33 -7.77
C GLU A 33 24.35 -7.60 -6.98
N ALA A 34 25.53 -7.68 -6.34
CA ALA A 34 25.92 -8.79 -5.48
C ALA A 34 24.93 -8.97 -4.32
N LEU A 35 24.51 -7.87 -3.70
CA LEU A 35 23.52 -7.90 -2.63
C LEU A 35 22.12 -8.30 -3.12
N ALA A 36 21.70 -7.82 -4.29
CA ALA A 36 20.44 -8.23 -4.90
C ALA A 36 20.39 -9.75 -5.18
N LYS A 37 21.54 -10.36 -5.47
CA LYS A 37 21.70 -11.82 -5.59
C LYS A 37 21.65 -12.53 -4.23
N GLU A 38 22.25 -11.95 -3.20
CA GLU A 38 22.30 -12.52 -1.85
C GLU A 38 20.93 -12.45 -1.14
N TYR A 39 20.16 -11.39 -1.41
CA TYR A 39 18.82 -11.17 -0.85
C TYR A 39 17.76 -11.11 -1.96
N PRO A 40 17.44 -12.25 -2.62
CA PRO A 40 16.44 -12.27 -3.66
C PRO A 40 15.08 -11.91 -3.04
N VAL A 41 14.46 -10.83 -3.54
CA VAL A 41 13.08 -10.48 -3.18
C VAL A 41 12.17 -11.59 -3.70
N ARG A 42 11.83 -12.55 -2.83
CA ARG A 42 10.95 -13.68 -3.19
C ARG A 42 9.50 -13.25 -3.07
N ILE A 43 8.96 -12.72 -4.16
CA ILE A 43 7.51 -12.51 -4.30
C ILE A 43 6.88 -13.84 -4.73
N PRO A 44 5.93 -14.41 -3.97
CA PRO A 44 5.25 -15.62 -4.39
C PRO A 44 4.53 -15.43 -5.74
N PRO A 45 4.52 -16.43 -6.64
CA PRO A 45 3.94 -16.28 -7.98
C PRO A 45 2.48 -15.83 -8.00
N TYR A 46 1.68 -16.25 -7.02
CA TYR A 46 0.27 -15.83 -6.91
C TYR A 46 0.13 -14.31 -6.75
N PHE A 47 1.10 -13.63 -6.12
CA PHE A 47 1.03 -12.19 -5.94
C PHE A 47 1.21 -11.45 -7.27
N VAL A 48 2.09 -11.97 -8.14
CA VAL A 48 2.26 -11.44 -9.51
C VAL A 48 0.98 -11.62 -10.33
N LEU A 49 0.28 -12.75 -10.17
CA LEU A 49 -1.00 -12.98 -10.82
C LEU A 49 -2.09 -12.00 -10.33
N ILE A 50 -2.13 -11.74 -9.02
CA ILE A 50 -3.05 -10.74 -8.44
C ILE A 50 -2.76 -9.36 -9.00
N LEU A 51 -1.49 -8.93 -9.01
CA LEU A 51 -1.09 -7.63 -9.56
C LEU A 51 -1.46 -7.52 -11.04
N ARG A 52 -1.17 -8.54 -11.84
CA ARG A 52 -1.54 -8.56 -13.27
C ARG A 52 -3.05 -8.40 -13.47
N ALA A 53 -3.86 -9.09 -12.66
CA ALA A 53 -5.31 -8.97 -12.73
C ALA A 53 -5.76 -7.54 -12.38
N PHE A 54 -5.25 -6.97 -11.29
CA PHE A 54 -5.58 -5.60 -10.89
C PHE A 54 -5.15 -4.56 -11.93
N SER A 55 -3.92 -4.64 -12.45
CA SER A 55 -3.47 -3.70 -13.49
C SER A 55 -4.33 -3.79 -14.77
N THR A 56 -4.83 -4.98 -15.11
CA THR A 56 -5.72 -5.14 -16.27
C THR A 56 -7.09 -4.50 -16.00
N ILE A 57 -7.66 -4.72 -14.80
CA ILE A 57 -8.94 -4.13 -14.41
C ILE A 57 -8.84 -2.61 -14.30
N GLU A 58 -7.78 -2.10 -13.67
CA GLU A 58 -7.51 -0.67 -13.55
C GLU A 58 -7.28 -0.01 -14.91
N GLY A 59 -6.54 -0.67 -15.81
CA GLY A 59 -6.38 -0.21 -17.20
C GLY A 59 -7.69 -0.18 -18.00
N LEU A 60 -8.67 -1.01 -17.66
CA LEU A 60 -10.03 -0.91 -18.20
C LEU A 60 -10.80 0.24 -17.56
N GLY A 61 -10.67 0.42 -16.23
CA GLY A 61 -11.28 1.55 -15.50
C GLY A 61 -10.81 2.90 -16.03
N LEU A 62 -9.51 3.06 -16.29
CA LEU A 62 -8.91 4.28 -16.84
C LEU A 62 -9.45 4.66 -18.23
N GLN A 63 -9.97 3.71 -19.00
CA GLN A 63 -10.62 4.01 -20.28
C GLN A 63 -12.03 4.60 -20.10
N ALA A 64 -12.70 4.27 -19.00
CA ALA A 64 -14.02 4.80 -18.67
C ALA A 64 -13.93 6.12 -17.89
N ASP A 65 -12.98 6.21 -16.96
CA ASP A 65 -12.70 7.40 -16.16
C ASP A 65 -11.19 7.59 -16.00
N SER A 66 -10.66 8.70 -16.53
CA SER A 66 -9.24 9.02 -16.47
C SER A 66 -8.69 9.24 -15.05
N ALA A 67 -9.55 9.50 -14.07
CA ALA A 67 -9.18 9.67 -12.67
C ALA A 67 -9.36 8.39 -11.84
N TYR A 68 -9.72 7.27 -12.48
CA TYR A 68 -9.98 6.01 -11.79
C TYR A 68 -8.73 5.45 -11.11
N GLY A 69 -8.83 5.19 -9.81
CA GLY A 69 -7.85 4.46 -9.01
C GLY A 69 -8.52 3.30 -8.31
N ILE A 70 -8.11 2.06 -8.61
CA ILE A 70 -8.76 0.87 -8.03
C ILE A 70 -8.64 0.84 -6.50
N VAL A 71 -7.54 1.36 -5.97
CA VAL A 71 -7.27 1.43 -4.53
C VAL A 71 -8.22 2.40 -3.85
N ASP A 72 -8.47 3.55 -4.46
CA ASP A 72 -9.34 4.60 -3.91
C ASP A 72 -10.78 4.09 -3.81
N GLU A 73 -11.26 3.43 -4.86
CA GLU A 73 -12.58 2.77 -4.88
C GLU A 73 -12.71 1.65 -3.83
N CYS A 74 -11.61 0.94 -3.55
CA CYS A 74 -11.59 -0.12 -2.54
C CYS A 74 -11.40 0.42 -1.11
N PHE A 75 -10.97 1.68 -0.95
CA PHE A 75 -10.58 2.23 0.34
C PHE A 75 -11.69 2.21 1.39
N PRO A 76 -12.97 2.55 1.08
CA PRO A 76 -14.07 2.44 2.04
C PRO A 76 -14.24 1.02 2.62
N TYR A 77 -14.09 -0.01 1.78
CA TYR A 77 -14.15 -1.40 2.23
C TYR A 77 -12.94 -1.76 3.11
N LEU A 78 -11.74 -1.33 2.72
CA LEU A 78 -10.52 -1.54 3.50
C LEU A 78 -10.62 -0.86 4.87
N ALA A 79 -11.16 0.36 4.92
CA ALA A 79 -11.38 1.11 6.14
C ALA A 79 -12.29 0.36 7.10
N ARG A 80 -13.45 -0.10 6.62
CA ARG A 80 -14.32 -1.00 7.39
C ARG A 80 -13.58 -2.24 7.85
N ARG A 81 -12.84 -2.92 6.99
CA ARG A 81 -12.15 -4.16 7.35
C ARG A 81 -11.12 -3.91 8.44
N LEU A 82 -10.33 -2.85 8.33
CA LEU A 82 -9.32 -2.48 9.32
C LEU A 82 -9.95 -2.14 10.69
N LEU A 83 -11.08 -1.42 10.70
CA LEU A 83 -11.76 -1.02 11.92
C LEU A 83 -12.55 -2.15 12.60
N THR A 84 -13.06 -3.13 11.84
CA THR A 84 -14.00 -4.15 12.35
C THR A 84 -13.38 -5.53 12.55
N ASP A 85 -12.27 -5.86 11.90
CA ASP A 85 -11.69 -7.21 11.95
C ASP A 85 -10.97 -7.47 13.30
N PRO A 86 -11.36 -8.52 14.04
CA PRO A 86 -10.72 -8.88 15.31
C PRO A 86 -9.31 -9.48 15.14
N ASN A 87 -8.89 -9.81 13.92
CA ASN A 87 -7.60 -10.47 13.67
C ASN A 87 -6.44 -9.59 14.18
N PRO A 88 -5.55 -10.13 15.03
CA PRO A 88 -4.45 -9.37 15.62
C PRO A 88 -3.50 -8.78 14.56
N ARG A 89 -3.33 -9.43 13.41
CA ARG A 89 -2.51 -8.90 12.31
C ARG A 89 -3.14 -7.65 11.69
N VAL A 90 -4.46 -7.66 11.48
CA VAL A 90 -5.19 -6.53 10.91
C VAL A 90 -5.20 -5.35 11.88
N ARG A 91 -5.40 -5.60 13.17
CA ARG A 91 -5.28 -4.57 14.22
C ARG A 91 -3.87 -3.97 14.29
N ALA A 92 -2.83 -4.78 14.10
CA ALA A 92 -1.47 -4.29 14.02
C ALA A 92 -1.28 -3.38 12.80
N SER A 93 -1.81 -3.75 11.63
CA SER A 93 -1.80 -2.91 10.44
C SER A 93 -2.55 -1.58 10.65
N LEU A 94 -3.73 -1.60 11.27
CA LEU A 94 -4.48 -0.39 11.63
C LEU A 94 -3.63 0.52 12.55
N ARG A 95 -2.99 -0.05 13.57
CA ARG A 95 -2.13 0.71 14.49
C ARG A 95 -0.95 1.32 13.74
N THR A 96 -0.29 0.58 12.86
CA THR A 96 0.81 1.11 12.04
C THR A 96 0.32 2.24 11.12
N PHE A 97 -0.87 2.10 10.54
CA PHE A 97 -1.46 3.15 9.71
C PHE A 97 -1.74 4.42 10.52
N LEU A 98 -2.37 4.32 11.69
CA LEU A 98 -2.77 5.48 12.49
C LEU A 98 -1.59 6.19 13.19
N TYR A 99 -0.60 5.44 13.67
CA TYR A 99 0.49 5.99 14.49
C TYR A 99 1.80 6.20 13.71
N GLY A 100 1.90 5.67 12.49
CA GLY A 100 3.10 5.76 11.66
C GLY A 100 4.36 5.18 12.32
N ALA A 101 5.52 5.56 11.80
CA ALA A 101 6.82 5.12 12.33
C ALA A 101 7.20 5.83 13.64
N GLU A 102 6.71 7.05 13.84
CA GLU A 102 7.04 7.90 15.00
C GLU A 102 6.19 7.57 16.24
N GLY A 103 5.19 6.69 16.10
CA GLY A 103 4.31 6.32 17.20
C GLY A 103 3.33 7.43 17.61
N ARG A 104 3.21 8.50 16.81
CA ARG A 104 2.28 9.62 17.05
C ARG A 104 1.01 9.41 16.23
N LEU A 105 -0.14 9.56 16.89
CA LEU A 105 -1.42 9.48 16.21
C LEU A 105 -1.56 10.63 15.20
N SER A 106 -1.75 10.31 13.92
CA SER A 106 -2.15 11.29 12.91
C SER A 106 -3.66 11.48 12.95
N VAL A 107 -4.09 12.71 13.24
CA VAL A 107 -5.52 13.06 13.27
C VAL A 107 -6.10 13.00 11.86
N GLU A 108 -5.30 13.38 10.86
CA GLU A 108 -5.68 13.35 9.44
C GLU A 108 -6.05 11.94 9.01
N ARG A 109 -5.22 10.94 9.33
CA ARG A 109 -5.49 9.53 9.02
C ARG A 109 -6.70 8.97 9.76
N VAL A 110 -6.94 9.42 10.99
CA VAL A 110 -8.15 9.04 11.75
C VAL A 110 -9.39 9.60 11.07
N GLN A 111 -9.36 10.88 10.66
CA GLN A 111 -10.47 11.53 9.96
C GLN A 111 -10.76 10.86 8.62
N GLU A 112 -9.72 10.57 7.83
CA GLU A 112 -9.81 9.85 6.57
C GLU A 112 -10.45 8.47 6.75
N MET A 113 -10.02 7.72 7.77
CA MET A 113 -10.57 6.39 8.08
C MET A 113 -12.04 6.46 8.52
N ALA A 114 -12.41 7.48 9.30
CA ALA A 114 -13.78 7.68 9.74
C ALA A 114 -14.70 8.08 8.59
N ALA A 115 -14.25 8.97 7.70
CA ALA A 115 -14.98 9.36 6.50
C ALA A 115 -15.21 8.16 5.58
N ALA A 116 -14.15 7.42 5.24
CA ALA A 116 -14.23 6.24 4.38
C ALA A 116 -15.14 5.13 4.97
N PHE A 117 -15.19 4.98 6.30
CA PHE A 117 -16.14 4.07 6.95
C PHE A 117 -17.59 4.54 6.84
N GLY A 118 -17.83 5.86 6.94
CA GLY A 118 -19.12 6.48 6.68
C GLY A 118 -19.59 6.22 5.26
N ASP A 119 -18.74 6.51 4.28
CA ASP A 119 -19.01 6.30 2.86
C ASP A 119 -19.37 4.84 2.56
N PHE A 120 -18.62 3.89 3.15
CA PHE A 120 -18.93 2.46 3.01
C PHE A 120 -20.32 2.12 3.56
N THR A 121 -20.68 2.69 4.71
CA THR A 121 -21.97 2.43 5.37
C THR A 121 -23.11 2.95 4.51
N GLU A 122 -22.98 4.15 3.95
CA GLU A 122 -23.95 4.72 3.01
C GLU A 122 -24.09 3.86 1.75
N LEU A 123 -22.96 3.51 1.11
CA LEU A 123 -22.93 2.65 -0.07
C LEU A 123 -23.63 1.31 0.22
N SER A 124 -23.25 0.62 1.29
CA SER A 124 -23.82 -0.68 1.66
C SER A 124 -25.32 -0.63 1.92
N SER A 125 -25.81 0.43 2.59
CA SER A 125 -27.24 0.63 2.83
C SER A 125 -28.02 0.82 1.51
N SER A 126 -27.45 1.56 0.56
CA SER A 126 -28.06 1.80 -0.75
C SER A 126 -28.17 0.52 -1.59
N PHE A 127 -27.16 -0.36 -1.51
CA PHE A 127 -27.19 -1.68 -2.16
C PHE A 127 -28.26 -2.57 -1.53
N GLN A 128 -28.38 -2.54 -0.20
CA GLN A 128 -29.38 -3.32 0.52
C GLN A 128 -30.82 -2.85 0.21
N GLN A 129 -31.03 -1.54 0.05
CA GLN A 129 -32.31 -0.96 -0.35
C GLN A 129 -32.68 -1.30 -1.81
N ARG A 130 -31.72 -1.25 -2.74
CA ARG A 130 -31.93 -1.70 -4.13
C ARG A 130 -32.25 -3.19 -4.23
N GLY A 131 -31.57 -4.03 -3.45
CA GLY A 131 -31.86 -5.47 -3.35
C GLY A 131 -33.27 -5.75 -2.81
N SER A 132 -33.71 -4.98 -1.81
CA SER A 132 -35.05 -5.10 -1.23
C SER A 132 -36.17 -4.65 -2.18
N ALA A 133 -35.93 -3.65 -3.03
CA ALA A 133 -36.93 -3.16 -3.99
C ALA A 133 -37.14 -4.12 -5.18
N ALA A 134 -36.10 -4.86 -5.59
CA ALA A 134 -36.20 -5.86 -6.65
C ALA A 134 -36.89 -7.17 -6.20
N GLY A 135 -36.88 -7.48 -4.90
CA GLY A 135 -37.49 -8.68 -4.32
C GLY A 135 -38.98 -8.57 -3.97
N GLY A 136 -39.60 -7.39 -4.11
CA GLY A 136 -41.00 -7.13 -3.73
C GLY A 136 -42.03 -7.20 -4.87
N ALA A 137 -41.61 -7.58 -6.08
CA ALA A 137 -42.46 -7.62 -7.28
C ALA A 137 -42.70 -9.06 -7.82
N ALA A 138 -42.66 -10.07 -6.95
CA ALA A 138 -42.96 -11.47 -7.27
C ALA A 138 -44.11 -11.99 -6.38
#